data_AF-W1J675-F1
#
_entry.id   AF-W1J675-F1
#
_cell.length_a   1.000
_cell.length_b   1.000
_cell.length_c   1.000
_cell.angle_alpha   90.00
_cell.angle_beta   90.00
_cell.angle_gamma   90.00
#
_symmetry.space_group_name_H-M   'P 1'
#
loop_
_entity.id
_entity.type
_entity.pdbx_description
1 polymer ?
#
loop_
_entity_poly.entity_id
_entity_poly.type
_entity_poly.pdbx_seq_one_letter_code
_entity_poly.pdbx_strand_id
1 'polypeptide(L)'
;MSGKSSRKGRKLITQLSSQGMQANQQITFLSDGVDNLRELQFNLYPESQHVLDWFHITMRLTEYAKGVLKSYPALGTELSDHLTSIK
;
A
#
# COMPACT_ATOMS: atom_id res chain seq x y z
N MET A 1 -16.50 -6.82 16.19
CA MET A 1 -15.47 -7.82 15.83
C MET A 1 -14.11 -7.11 15.76
N SER A 2 -13.31 -7.04 16.84
CA SER A 2 -12.09 -6.17 16.88
C SER A 2 -10.89 -6.74 17.67
N GLY A 3 -10.75 -8.06 17.77
CA GLY A 3 -9.70 -8.66 18.60
C GLY A 3 -8.33 -8.85 17.92
N LYS A 4 -8.29 -8.91 16.58
CA LYS A 4 -7.10 -9.42 15.84
C LYS A 4 -6.11 -8.34 15.39
N SER A 5 -6.61 -7.15 15.00
CA SER A 5 -5.78 -6.02 14.56
C SER A 5 -4.89 -5.48 15.70
N SER A 6 -5.48 -5.34 16.89
CA SER A 6 -4.82 -4.85 18.11
C SER A 6 -3.55 -5.63 18.51
N ARG A 7 -3.52 -6.96 18.30
CA ARG A 7 -2.36 -7.79 18.68
C ARG A 7 -1.18 -7.63 17.72
N LYS A 8 -1.44 -7.48 16.41
CA LYS A 8 -0.39 -7.28 15.41
C LYS A 8 0.28 -5.91 15.59
N GLY A 9 -0.51 -4.87 15.85
CA GLY A 9 0.01 -3.54 16.13
C GLY A 9 0.93 -3.49 17.35
N ARG A 10 0.54 -4.09 18.47
CA ARG A 10 1.40 -4.15 19.67
C ARG A 10 2.73 -4.85 19.41
N LYS A 11 2.73 -5.96 18.67
CA LYS A 11 3.97 -6.66 18.30
C LYS A 11 4.89 -5.77 17.45
N LEU A 12 4.32 -5.04 16.49
CA LEU A 12 5.08 -4.12 15.65
C LEU A 12 5.72 -3.00 16.47
N ILE A 13 4.97 -2.36 17.37
CA ILE A 13 5.52 -1.32 18.27
C ILE A 13 6.67 -1.89 19.11
N THR A 14 6.47 -3.05 19.76
CA THR A 14 7.53 -3.66 20.57
C THR A 14 8.80 -3.91 19.77
N GLN A 15 8.66 -4.38 18.53
CA GLN A 15 9.81 -4.62 17.67
C GLN A 15 10.49 -3.32 17.23
N LEU A 16 9.73 -2.30 16.83
CA LEU A 16 10.28 -1.01 16.45
C LEU A 16 10.97 -0.30 17.63
N SER A 17 10.40 -0.38 18.84
CA SER A 17 11.06 0.12 20.06
C SER A 17 12.36 -0.63 20.35
N SER A 18 12.41 -1.95 20.14
CA SER A 18 13.66 -2.72 20.28
C SER A 18 14.74 -2.34 19.26
N GLN A 19 14.34 -1.72 18.15
CA GLN A 19 15.23 -1.20 17.11
C GLN A 19 15.59 0.29 17.33
N GLY A 20 15.22 0.87 18.48
CA GLY A 20 15.60 2.24 18.85
C GLY A 20 14.62 3.33 18.41
N MET A 21 13.43 2.97 17.92
CA MET A 21 12.40 3.95 17.61
C MET A 21 11.98 4.71 18.87
N GLN A 22 12.02 6.04 18.81
CA GLN A 22 11.69 6.92 19.92
C GLN A 22 10.19 7.21 20.00
N ALA A 23 9.71 7.51 21.22
CA ALA A 23 8.38 8.08 21.38
C ALA A 23 8.31 9.46 20.70
N ASN A 24 7.17 9.78 20.09
CA ASN A 24 6.89 11.06 19.43
C ASN A 24 7.74 11.37 18.17
N GLN A 25 8.46 10.38 17.63
CA GLN A 25 9.09 10.53 16.33
C GLN A 25 8.02 10.67 15.23
N GLN A 26 8.21 11.59 14.29
CA GLN A 26 7.36 11.65 13.10
C GLN A 26 7.54 10.37 12.28
N ILE A 27 6.42 9.69 12.01
CA ILE A 27 6.41 8.45 11.21
C ILE A 27 5.85 8.76 9.83
N THR A 28 6.50 8.20 8.81
CA THR A 28 5.99 8.13 7.44
C THR A 28 5.89 6.67 7.03
N PHE A 29 4.67 6.23 6.71
CA PHE A 29 4.41 4.89 6.17
C PHE A 29 4.47 4.93 4.64
N LEU A 30 5.32 4.08 4.05
CA LEU A 30 5.28 3.76 2.62
C LEU A 30 4.62 2.38 2.45
N SER A 31 3.50 2.30 1.73
CA SER A 31 2.77 1.03 1.61
C SER A 31 1.99 0.89 0.31
N ASP A 32 1.54 -0.34 0.05
CA ASP A 32 0.68 -0.73 -1.07
C ASP A 32 -0.78 -0.23 -0.94
N GLY A 33 -1.14 0.29 0.24
CA GLY A 33 -2.45 0.88 0.51
C GLY A 33 -3.58 -0.12 0.78
N VAL A 34 -3.31 -1.40 1.01
CA VAL A 34 -4.36 -2.38 1.35
C VAL A 34 -5.13 -1.95 2.60
N ASP A 35 -6.45 -2.09 2.59
CA ASP A 35 -7.35 -1.58 3.63
C ASP A 35 -6.96 -1.99 5.05
N ASN A 36 -6.61 -3.27 5.24
CA ASN A 36 -6.23 -3.79 6.55
C ASN A 36 -4.91 -3.20 7.09
N LEU A 37 -4.01 -2.78 6.19
CA LEU A 37 -2.73 -2.18 6.52
C LEU A 37 -2.92 -0.70 6.80
N ARG A 38 -3.77 -0.02 6.01
CA ARG A 38 -4.19 1.36 6.27
C ARG A 38 -4.81 1.50 7.65
N GLU A 39 -5.77 0.64 8.01
CA GLU A 39 -6.38 0.64 9.35
C GLU A 39 -5.33 0.41 10.44
N LEU A 40 -4.38 -0.51 10.24
CA LEU A 40 -3.32 -0.77 11.20
C LEU A 40 -2.43 0.46 11.42
N GLN A 41 -2.02 1.13 10.35
CA GLN A 41 -1.17 2.32 10.41
C GLN A 41 -1.87 3.46 11.18
N PHE A 42 -3.15 3.73 10.88
CA PHE A 42 -3.95 4.75 11.59
C PHE A 42 -4.13 4.44 13.07
N ASN A 43 -4.35 3.18 13.42
CA ASN A 43 -4.49 2.76 14.81
C ASN A 43 -3.18 2.84 15.61
N LEU A 44 -2.03 2.83 14.93
CA LEU A 44 -0.70 2.86 15.56
C LEU A 44 -0.18 4.29 15.74
N TYR A 45 -0.31 5.12 14.70
CA TYR A 45 0.18 6.50 14.69
C TYR A 45 -0.83 7.40 13.96
N PRO A 46 -1.81 7.96 14.68
CA PRO A 46 -2.84 8.82 14.08
C PRO A 46 -2.28 10.03 13.32
N GLU A 47 -1.15 10.58 13.80
CA GLU A 47 -0.46 11.75 13.23
C GLU A 47 0.63 11.36 12.21
N SER A 48 0.64 10.12 11.72
CA SER A 48 1.63 9.69 10.73
C SER A 48 1.29 10.14 9.32
N GLN A 49 2.32 10.33 8.50
CA GLN A 49 2.14 10.55 7.06
C GLN A 49 2.00 9.20 6.36
N HIS A 50 1.03 9.07 5.46
CA HIS A 50 0.82 7.85 4.68
C HIS A 50 1.09 8.13 3.20
N VAL A 51 2.11 7.47 2.65
CA VAL A 51 2.52 7.56 1.25
C VAL A 51 2.21 6.24 0.56
N LEU A 52 1.48 6.31 -0.56
CA LEU A 52 1.29 5.16 -1.43
C LEU A 52 2.54 4.94 -2.28
N ASP A 53 2.99 3.70 -2.35
CA ASP A 53 4.11 3.34 -3.19
C ASP A 53 3.71 3.36 -4.67
N TRP A 54 4.39 4.20 -5.45
CA TRP A 54 4.17 4.35 -6.88
C TRP A 54 4.42 3.05 -7.66
N PHE A 55 5.29 2.17 -7.17
CA PHE A 55 5.50 0.85 -7.76
C PHE A 55 4.22 0.00 -7.67
N HIS A 56 3.52 0.06 -6.54
CA HIS A 56 2.25 -0.66 -6.36
C HIS A 56 1.12 -0.07 -7.22
N ILE A 57 1.11 1.25 -7.41
CA ILE A 57 0.16 1.93 -8.31
C ILE A 57 0.38 1.46 -9.76
N THR A 58 1.63 1.48 -10.24
CA THR A 58 1.96 1.09 -11.61
C THR A 58 1.74 -0.41 -11.86
N MET A 59 2.05 -1.28 -10.89
CA MET A 59 1.67 -2.70 -10.98
C MET A 59 0.16 -2.86 -11.12
N ARG A 60 -0.64 -2.17 -10.28
CA ARG A 60 -2.10 -2.31 -10.32
C ARG A 60 -2.69 -1.89 -11.67
N LEU A 61 -2.19 -0.80 -12.25
CA LEU A 61 -2.59 -0.36 -13.59
C LEU A 61 -2.20 -1.38 -14.67
N THR A 62 -1.00 -1.96 -14.57
CA THR A 62 -0.53 -2.98 -15.52
C THR A 62 -1.36 -4.27 -15.43
N GLU A 63 -1.67 -4.74 -14.23
CA GLU A 63 -2.53 -5.91 -14.03
C GLU A 63 -3.98 -5.66 -14.51
N TYR A 64 -4.50 -4.45 -14.31
CA TYR A 64 -5.78 -4.06 -14.89
C TYR A 64 -5.75 -4.12 -16.42
N ALA A 65 -4.72 -3.57 -17.06
CA ALA A 65 -4.60 -3.59 -18.52
C ALA A 65 -4.52 -5.02 -19.08
N LYS A 66 -3.80 -5.93 -18.40
CA LYS A 66 -3.79 -7.36 -18.76
C LYS A 66 -5.19 -7.99 -18.66
N GLY A 67 -5.95 -7.63 -17.63
CA GLY A 67 -7.34 -8.05 -17.47
C GLY A 67 -8.23 -7.57 -18.62
N VAL A 68 -8.10 -6.29 -19.00
CA VAL A 68 -8.82 -5.71 -20.13
C VAL A 68 -8.42 -6.39 -21.44
N LEU A 69 -7.13 -6.62 -21.69
CA LEU A 69 -6.65 -7.33 -22.90
C LEU A 69 -7.27 -8.72 -23.05
N LYS A 70 -7.45 -9.43 -21.93
CA LYS A 70 -8.10 -10.75 -21.93
C LYS A 70 -9.60 -10.68 -22.26
N SER A 71 -10.30 -9.65 -21.79
CA SER A 71 -11.77 -9.53 -21.95
C SER A 71 -12.19 -8.74 -23.19
N TYR A 72 -11.40 -7.75 -23.60
CA TYR A 72 -11.64 -6.79 -24.68
C TYR A 72 -10.32 -6.50 -25.43
N PRO A 73 -9.91 -7.37 -26.37
CA PRO A 73 -8.57 -7.32 -26.96
C PRO A 73 -8.20 -5.98 -27.59
N ALA A 74 -9.09 -5.37 -28.38
CA ALA A 74 -8.82 -4.10 -29.05
C ALA A 74 -8.53 -2.96 -28.05
N LEU A 75 -9.38 -2.80 -27.03
CA LEU A 75 -9.20 -1.81 -25.98
C LEU A 75 -7.97 -2.11 -25.11
N GLY A 76 -7.70 -3.38 -24.84
CA GLY A 76 -6.57 -3.78 -24.00
C GLY A 76 -5.23 -3.58 -24.68
N THR A 77 -5.15 -3.71 -26.01
CA THR A 77 -3.95 -3.37 -26.79
C THR A 77 -3.69 -1.87 -26.72
N GLU A 78 -4.70 -1.03 -27.01
CA GLU A 78 -4.60 0.43 -26.91
C GLU A 78 -4.15 0.89 -25.51
N LEU A 79 -4.75 0.34 -24.46
CA LEU A 79 -4.40 0.64 -23.07
C LEU A 79 -2.96 0.22 -22.72
N SER A 80 -2.51 -0.93 -23.23
CA SER A 80 -1.14 -1.43 -22.99
C SER A 80 -0.10 -0.56 -23.72
N ASP A 81 -0.41 -0.11 -24.93
CA ASP A 81 0.45 0.79 -25.69
C ASP A 81 0.60 2.15 -24.97
N HIS A 82 -0.49 2.70 -24.42
CA HIS A 82 -0.44 3.91 -23.62
C HIS A 82 0.35 3.76 -22.31
N LEU A 83 0.22 2.63 -21.60
CA LEU A 83 0.96 2.41 -20.36
C LEU A 83 2.47 2.25 -20.61
N THR A 84 2.86 1.68 -21.75
CA THR A 84 4.28 1.52 -22.12
C THR A 84 4.90 2.80 -22.67
N SER A 85 4.11 3.73 -23.20
CA SER A 85 4.61 5.04 -23.66
C SER A 85 4.92 6.04 -22.55
N ILE A 86 4.52 5.77 -21.30
CA ILE A 86 4.76 6.63 -20.12
C ILE A 86 6.12 6.32 -19.45
N LYS A 87 6.97 5.50 -20.08
CA LYS A 87 8.30 5.13 -19.59
C LYS A 87 9.36 6.19 -19.81
#